data_AF-A0A855SDY8-F1
#
_entry.id   AF-A0A855SDY8-F1
#
_cell.length_a   1.000
_cell.length_b   1.000
_cell.length_c   1.000
_cell.angle_alpha   90.00
_cell.angle_beta   90.00
_cell.angle_gamma   90.00
#
_symmetry.space_group_name_H-M   'P 1'
#
loop_
_entity.id
_entity.type
_entity.pdbx_description
1 polymer ?
#
loop_
_entity_poly.entity_id
_entity_poly.type
_entity_poly.pdbx_seq_one_letter_code
_entity_poly.pdbx_strand_id
1 'polypeptide(L)'
;MNTITRLPTHTLGYLGLIPFILSAFAISLEIRIFNTSALLIFVSYSAIILSFLSGVMWGNNLNHNESSTYRYALLLSNLFALLAWFSLLHSTSNYNWAIVALMLGFICIRITEIKFNSGHQDEYYQQLRNRLTTYVCGLHAVVFAIT
;
A
#
# COMPACT_ATOMS: atom_id res chain seq x y z
N MET A 1 -13.21 -19.83 -9.09
CA MET A 1 -13.97 -18.59 -8.80
C MET A 1 -14.53 -18.05 -10.12
N ASN A 2 -15.83 -17.79 -10.24
CA ASN A 2 -16.47 -17.38 -11.51
C ASN A 2 -15.99 -15.99 -11.98
N THR A 3 -15.91 -15.80 -13.29
CA THR A 3 -15.49 -14.54 -13.95
C THR A 3 -16.26 -13.30 -13.49
N ILE A 4 -17.52 -13.47 -13.07
CA ILE A 4 -18.42 -12.41 -12.62
C ILE A 4 -17.95 -11.73 -11.32
N THR A 5 -17.26 -12.44 -10.41
CA THR A 5 -16.74 -11.85 -9.16
C THR A 5 -15.35 -11.23 -9.29
N ARG A 6 -14.68 -11.42 -10.45
CA ARG A 6 -13.31 -10.94 -10.72
C ARG A 6 -13.25 -9.51 -11.28
N LEU A 7 -14.28 -9.10 -12.03
CA LEU A 7 -14.35 -7.77 -12.64
C LEU A 7 -14.41 -6.63 -11.60
N PRO A 8 -15.23 -6.73 -10.53
CA PRO A 8 -15.31 -5.65 -9.54
C PRO A 8 -14.01 -5.46 -8.76
N THR A 9 -13.33 -6.56 -8.41
CA THR A 9 -12.08 -6.53 -7.64
C THR A 9 -10.94 -5.89 -8.42
N HIS A 10 -10.85 -6.13 -9.72
CA HIS A 10 -9.88 -5.48 -10.58
C HIS A 10 -10.16 -3.98 -10.72
N THR A 11 -11.40 -3.61 -11.07
CA THR A 11 -11.78 -2.20 -11.23
C THR A 11 -11.54 -1.41 -9.94
N LEU A 12 -11.99 -1.92 -8.79
CA LEU A 12 -11.79 -1.25 -7.50
C LEU A 12 -10.30 -1.12 -7.13
N GLY A 13 -9.48 -2.13 -7.43
CA GLY A 13 -8.04 -2.07 -7.20
C GLY A 13 -7.35 -0.94 -8.00
N TYR A 14 -7.70 -0.79 -9.27
CA TYR A 14 -7.16 0.28 -10.12
C TYR A 14 -7.73 1.65 -9.77
N LEU A 15 -8.99 1.75 -9.36
CA LEU A 15 -9.56 3.01 -8.86
C LEU A 15 -8.82 3.49 -7.60
N GLY A 16 -8.25 2.57 -6.81
CA GLY A 16 -7.35 2.90 -5.70
C GLY A 16 -6.07 3.65 -6.12
N LEU A 17 -5.69 3.67 -7.41
CA LEU A 17 -4.55 4.47 -7.88
C LEU A 17 -4.89 5.94 -8.10
N ILE A 18 -6.18 6.28 -8.22
CA ILE A 18 -6.62 7.65 -8.56
C ILE A 18 -6.07 8.68 -7.57
N PRO A 19 -6.20 8.51 -6.24
CA PRO A 19 -5.73 9.55 -5.33
C PRO A 19 -4.21 9.70 -5.35
N PHE A 20 -3.44 8.64 -5.63
CA PHE A 20 -1.99 8.72 -5.81
C PHE A 20 -1.63 9.53 -7.05
N ILE A 21 -2.27 9.25 -8.19
CA ILE A 21 -1.98 9.94 -9.45
C ILE A 21 -2.36 11.42 -9.36
N LEU A 22 -3.54 11.72 -8.81
CA LEU A 22 -4.02 13.09 -8.65
C LEU A 22 -3.11 13.90 -7.71
N SER A 23 -2.71 13.32 -6.58
CA SER A 23 -1.81 14.01 -5.64
C SER A 23 -0.40 14.17 -6.22
N ALA A 24 0.16 13.16 -6.89
CA ALA A 24 1.46 13.29 -7.57
C ALA A 24 1.45 14.39 -8.64
N PHE A 25 0.39 14.46 -9.46
CA PHE A 25 0.24 15.51 -10.47
C PHE A 25 0.10 16.91 -9.83
N ALA A 26 -0.67 17.02 -8.75
CA ALA A 26 -0.80 18.28 -8.01
C ALA A 26 0.52 18.74 -7.37
N ILE A 27 1.35 17.81 -6.88
CA ILE A 27 2.71 18.11 -6.39
C ILE A 27 3.56 18.71 -7.51
N SER A 28 3.55 18.11 -8.71
CA SER A 28 4.31 18.61 -9.87
C SER A 28 3.90 20.01 -10.33
N LEU A 29 2.67 20.43 -10.06
CA LEU A 29 2.14 21.75 -10.41
C LEU A 29 2.11 22.73 -9.23
N GLU A 30 2.62 22.32 -8.06
CA GLU A 30 2.57 23.09 -6.81
C GLU A 30 1.13 23.50 -6.40
N ILE A 31 0.13 22.70 -6.78
CA ILE A 31 -1.28 22.96 -6.50
C ILE A 31 -1.66 22.43 -5.12
N ARG A 32 -2.37 23.25 -4.34
CA ARG A 32 -3.05 22.81 -3.12
C ARG A 32 -4.42 22.25 -3.46
N ILE A 33 -4.76 21.10 -2.88
CA ILE A 33 -6.08 20.48 -3.02
C ILE A 33 -6.83 20.69 -1.71
N PHE A 34 -8.04 21.27 -1.75
CA PHE A 34 -8.83 21.60 -0.55
C PHE A 34 -8.03 22.38 0.51
N ASN A 35 -7.20 23.34 0.08
CA ASN A 35 -6.29 24.11 0.93
C ASN A 35 -5.28 23.25 1.74
N THR A 36 -5.09 21.99 1.35
CA THR A 36 -4.19 21.04 1.99
C THR A 36 -3.00 20.76 1.07
N SER A 37 -1.83 20.49 1.66
CA SER A 37 -0.63 20.12 0.91
C SER A 37 -0.88 18.83 0.12
N ALA A 38 -0.56 18.83 -1.17
CA ALA A 38 -0.66 17.66 -2.01
C ALA A 38 0.27 16.51 -1.52
N LEU A 39 1.41 16.84 -0.91
CA LEU A 39 2.29 15.88 -0.23
C LEU A 39 1.60 15.21 0.96
N LEU A 40 0.88 15.99 1.77
CA LEU A 40 0.15 15.43 2.90
C LEU A 40 -0.94 14.47 2.41
N ILE A 41 -1.67 14.83 1.34
CA ILE A 41 -2.68 13.96 0.73
C ILE A 41 -2.05 12.67 0.20
N PHE A 42 -0.92 12.77 -0.50
CA PHE A 42 -0.19 11.62 -1.01
C PHE A 42 0.23 10.68 0.13
N VAL A 43 0.94 11.22 1.13
CA VAL A 43 1.44 10.44 2.28
C VAL A 43 0.32 9.87 3.14
N SER A 44 -0.75 10.64 3.39
CA SER A 44 -1.88 10.16 4.18
C SER A 44 -2.61 9.04 3.46
N TYR A 45 -2.80 9.16 2.14
CA TYR A 45 -3.43 8.09 1.37
C TYR A 45 -2.54 6.85 1.28
N SER A 46 -1.22 7.00 1.10
CA SER A 46 -0.25 5.91 1.21
C SER A 46 -0.39 5.15 2.53
N ALA A 47 -0.45 5.87 3.65
CA ALA A 47 -0.58 5.28 4.98
C ALA A 47 -1.90 4.50 5.13
N ILE A 48 -3.02 5.05 4.62
CA ILE A 48 -4.33 4.39 4.62
C ILE A 48 -4.26 3.07 3.83
N ILE A 49 -3.72 3.09 2.61
CA ILE A 49 -3.64 1.88 1.77
C ILE A 49 -2.70 0.84 2.39
N LEU A 50 -1.55 1.25 2.93
CA LEU A 50 -0.65 0.31 3.61
C LEU A 50 -1.32 -0.33 4.85
N SER A 51 -2.08 0.46 5.61
CA SER A 51 -2.85 -0.03 6.77
C SER A 51 -3.97 -0.98 6.36
N PHE A 52 -4.68 -0.67 5.28
CA PHE A 52 -5.69 -1.54 4.70
C PHE A 52 -5.09 -2.89 4.28
N LEU A 53 -3.95 -2.87 3.57
CA LEU A 53 -3.26 -4.10 3.15
C LEU A 53 -2.73 -4.92 4.33
N SER A 54 -2.25 -4.24 5.38
CA SER A 54 -1.92 -4.90 6.65
C SER A 54 -3.13 -5.62 7.25
N GLY A 55 -4.30 -4.98 7.27
CA GLY A 55 -5.55 -5.61 7.71
C GLY A 55 -5.95 -6.81 6.86
N VAL A 56 -5.83 -6.73 5.54
CA VAL A 56 -6.06 -7.86 4.62
C VAL A 56 -5.09 -9.00 4.91
N MET A 57 -3.81 -8.68 5.15
CA MET A 57 -2.80 -9.66 5.51
C MET A 57 -3.16 -10.38 6.83
N TRP A 58 -3.59 -9.64 7.85
CA TRP A 58 -4.09 -10.23 9.10
C TRP A 58 -5.26 -11.18 8.78
N GLY A 59 -6.30 -10.67 8.11
CA GLY A 59 -7.52 -11.44 7.83
C GLY A 59 -7.27 -12.73 7.05
N ASN A 60 -6.39 -12.70 6.05
CA ASN A 60 -6.03 -13.88 5.27
C ASN A 60 -5.34 -14.96 6.12
N ASN A 61 -4.58 -14.57 7.15
CA ASN A 61 -3.85 -15.52 7.99
C ASN A 61 -4.70 -16.16 9.09
N LEU A 62 -5.88 -15.62 9.42
CA LEU A 62 -6.78 -16.19 10.45
C LEU A 62 -7.25 -17.62 10.13
N ASN A 63 -7.31 -17.98 8.86
CA ASN A 63 -7.82 -19.28 8.41
C ASN A 63 -6.73 -20.34 8.19
N HIS A 64 -5.44 -20.00 8.43
CA HIS A 64 -4.31 -20.90 8.14
C HIS A 64 -3.73 -21.47 9.44
N ASN A 65 -3.83 -22.79 9.61
CA ASN A 65 -3.53 -23.52 10.86
C ASN A 65 -2.04 -23.86 11.07
N GLU A 66 -1.12 -23.28 10.29
CA GLU A 66 0.33 -23.48 10.37
C GLU A 66 0.93 -22.61 11.50
N SER A 67 1.15 -23.20 12.68
CA SER A 67 1.29 -22.47 13.95
C SER A 67 2.47 -21.48 14.05
N SER A 68 3.57 -21.71 13.35
CA SER A 68 4.76 -20.85 13.41
C SER A 68 4.68 -19.70 12.41
N THR A 69 4.38 -19.99 11.14
CA THR A 69 4.27 -19.02 10.04
C THR A 69 3.17 -17.99 10.28
N TYR A 70 2.04 -18.43 10.83
CA TYR A 70 0.91 -17.58 11.23
C TYR A 70 1.31 -16.43 12.17
N ARG A 71 2.08 -16.75 13.22
CA ARG A 71 2.48 -15.75 14.24
C ARG A 71 3.35 -14.65 13.63
N TYR A 72 4.30 -15.02 12.78
CA TYR A 72 5.15 -14.05 12.10
C TYR A 72 4.36 -13.14 11.18
N ALA A 73 3.38 -13.68 10.44
CA ALA A 73 2.52 -12.88 9.57
C ALA A 73 1.72 -11.83 10.37
N LEU A 74 1.13 -12.21 11.50
CA LEU A 74 0.39 -11.28 12.36
C LEU A 74 1.26 -10.19 13.00
N LEU A 75 2.47 -10.53 13.43
CA LEU A 75 3.40 -9.54 13.95
C LEU A 75 3.78 -8.54 12.86
N LEU A 76 4.02 -9.03 11.64
CA LEU A 76 4.43 -8.17 10.53
C LEU A 76 3.28 -7.28 10.03
N SER A 77 2.03 -7.76 10.04
CA SER A 77 0.88 -6.90 9.71
C SER A 77 0.80 -5.73 10.69
N ASN A 78 0.89 -5.97 12.00
CA ASN A 78 0.91 -4.90 13.00
C ASN A 78 2.11 -3.95 12.81
N LEU A 79 3.29 -4.48 12.48
CA LEU A 79 4.45 -3.67 12.16
C LEU A 79 4.20 -2.72 10.98
N PHE A 80 3.56 -3.19 9.90
CA PHE A 80 3.23 -2.34 8.75
C PHE A 80 2.20 -1.26 9.08
N ALA A 81 1.20 -1.57 9.90
CA ALA A 81 0.21 -0.58 10.34
C ALA A 81 0.86 0.51 11.22
N LEU A 82 1.75 0.10 12.14
CA LEU A 82 2.51 1.05 12.97
C LEU A 82 3.49 1.88 12.15
N LEU A 83 4.15 1.29 11.15
CA LEU A 83 5.01 2.01 10.21
C LEU A 83 4.20 3.07 9.44
N ALA A 84 3.01 2.73 8.95
CA ALA A 84 2.13 3.67 8.27
C ALA A 84 1.74 4.85 9.18
N TRP A 85 1.33 4.54 10.41
CA TRP A 85 0.96 5.56 11.40
C TRP A 85 2.13 6.46 11.79
N PHE A 86 3.30 5.88 12.06
CA PHE A 86 4.50 6.65 12.40
C PHE A 86 4.97 7.53 11.23
N SER A 87 4.87 7.03 9.99
CA SER A 87 5.16 7.82 8.79
C SER A 87 4.23 9.03 8.66
N LEU A 88 2.95 8.90 9.02
CA LEU A 88 2.02 10.02 9.05
C LEU A 88 2.41 11.04 10.13
N LEU A 89 2.72 10.60 11.35
CA LEU A 89 3.09 11.49 12.46
C LEU A 89 4.35 12.30 12.16
N HIS A 90 5.33 11.70 11.49
CA HIS A 90 6.60 12.36 11.17
C HIS A 90 6.59 13.12 9.84
N SER A 91 5.52 12.98 9.05
CA SER A 91 5.42 13.58 7.71
C SER A 91 5.51 15.10 7.71
N THR A 92 4.99 15.76 8.75
CA THR A 92 5.02 17.23 8.86
C THR A 92 6.42 17.79 9.06
N SER A 93 7.36 16.97 9.56
CA SER A 93 8.76 17.36 9.73
C SER A 93 9.60 17.04 8.51
N ASN A 94 9.38 15.87 7.88
CA ASN A 94 10.12 15.43 6.71
C ASN A 94 9.29 14.48 5.83
N TYR A 95 8.70 15.01 4.77
CA TYR A 95 7.92 14.21 3.81
C TYR A 95 8.76 13.17 3.07
N ASN A 96 10.03 13.48 2.76
CA ASN A 96 10.91 12.56 2.02
C ASN A 96 11.17 11.27 2.81
N TRP A 97 11.34 11.38 4.13
CA TRP A 97 11.43 10.20 5.00
C TRP A 97 10.15 9.35 4.94
N ALA A 98 8.98 9.99 5.07
CA ALA A 98 7.70 9.29 5.05
C ALA A 98 7.44 8.59 3.70
N ILE A 99 7.76 9.25 2.58
CA ILE A 99 7.65 8.67 1.24
C ILE A 99 8.52 7.41 1.11
N VAL A 100 9.79 7.47 1.52
CA VAL A 100 10.68 6.31 1.44
C VAL A 100 10.22 5.19 2.37
N ALA A 101 9.83 5.50 3.61
CA ALA A 101 9.35 4.51 4.58
C ALA A 101 8.11 3.78 4.06
N LEU A 102 7.12 4.51 3.53
CA LEU A 102 5.89 3.96 2.99
C LEU A 102 6.14 3.13 1.71
N MET A 103 7.03 3.59 0.83
CA MET A 103 7.44 2.84 -0.35
C MET A 103 8.05 1.48 0.03
N LEU A 104 8.97 1.47 1.00
CA LEU A 104 9.56 0.24 1.54
C LEU A 104 8.48 -0.63 2.20
N GLY A 105 7.52 -0.04 2.91
CA GLY A 105 6.36 -0.74 3.48
C GLY A 105 5.57 -1.52 2.42
N PHE A 106 5.27 -0.90 1.26
CA PHE A 106 4.58 -1.57 0.15
C PHE A 106 5.38 -2.72 -0.47
N ILE A 107 6.71 -2.58 -0.56
CA ILE A 107 7.58 -3.65 -1.06
C ILE A 107 7.62 -4.80 -0.04
N CYS A 108 7.85 -4.49 1.23
CA CYS A 108 7.96 -5.48 2.30
C CYS A 108 6.67 -6.27 2.49
N ILE A 109 5.49 -5.61 2.47
CA ILE A 109 4.22 -6.31 2.58
C ILE A 109 3.98 -7.23 1.38
N ARG A 110 4.42 -6.83 0.18
CA ARG A 110 4.30 -7.66 -1.01
C ARG A 110 5.20 -8.89 -0.96
N ILE A 111 6.46 -8.74 -0.55
CA ILE A 111 7.40 -9.87 -0.33
C ILE A 111 6.81 -10.84 0.69
N THR A 112 6.21 -10.30 1.75
CA THR A 112 5.56 -11.06 2.82
C THR A 112 4.36 -11.85 2.31
N GLU A 113 3.46 -11.22 1.53
CA GLU A 113 2.35 -11.91 0.87
C GLU A 113 2.84 -13.07 0.01
N ILE A 114 3.89 -12.86 -0.80
CA ILE A 114 4.46 -13.90 -1.65
C ILE A 114 5.07 -15.02 -0.81
N LYS A 115 5.77 -14.71 0.28
CA LYS A 115 6.44 -15.72 1.11
C LYS A 115 5.47 -16.58 1.91
N PHE A 116 4.38 -15.98 2.40
CA PHE A 116 3.49 -16.64 3.36
C PHE A 116 2.17 -17.13 2.75
N ASN A 117 1.73 -16.59 1.61
CA ASN A 117 0.45 -16.95 0.97
C ASN A 117 0.58 -17.51 -0.47
N SER A 118 1.78 -17.87 -0.94
CA SER A 118 2.01 -18.31 -2.34
C SER A 118 1.23 -19.56 -2.74
N GLY A 119 0.87 -20.44 -1.80
CA GLY A 119 0.09 -21.66 -2.07
C GLY A 119 -1.43 -21.49 -2.09
N HIS A 120 -1.96 -20.36 -1.62
CA HIS A 120 -3.40 -20.22 -1.29
C HIS A 120 -4.11 -19.06 -2.01
N GLN A 121 -3.40 -18.26 -2.80
CA GLN A 121 -3.96 -17.09 -3.49
C GLN A 121 -4.10 -17.32 -5.00
N ASP A 122 -5.23 -16.88 -5.56
CA ASP A 122 -5.52 -16.91 -7.01
C ASP A 122 -4.41 -16.16 -7.78
N GLU A 123 -3.87 -16.77 -8.83
CA GLU A 123 -2.84 -16.17 -9.70
C GLU A 123 -3.25 -14.79 -10.22
N TYR A 124 -4.54 -14.59 -10.50
CA TYR A 124 -5.05 -13.31 -10.97
C TYR A 124 -4.91 -12.21 -9.90
N TYR A 125 -5.16 -12.55 -8.64
CA TYR A 125 -4.96 -11.63 -7.52
C TYR A 125 -3.47 -11.30 -7.35
N GLN A 126 -2.59 -12.30 -7.50
CA GLN A 126 -1.14 -12.07 -7.45
C GLN A 126 -0.66 -11.11 -8.55
N GLN A 127 -1.17 -11.27 -9.78
CA GLN A 127 -0.86 -10.37 -10.89
C GLN A 127 -1.36 -8.94 -10.64
N LEU A 128 -2.60 -8.79 -10.15
CA LEU A 128 -3.15 -7.49 -9.78
C LEU A 128 -2.28 -6.81 -8.72
N ARG A 129 -1.94 -7.51 -7.64
CA ARG A 129 -1.10 -6.99 -6.55
C ARG A 129 0.28 -6.57 -7.04
N ASN A 130 0.93 -7.37 -7.89
CA ASN A 130 2.21 -7.00 -8.48
C ASN A 130 2.10 -5.68 -9.27
N ARG A 131 1.11 -5.55 -10.16
CA ARG A 131 0.92 -4.33 -10.96
C ARG A 131 0.65 -3.11 -10.09
N LEU A 132 -0.27 -3.23 -9.13
CA LEU A 132 -0.61 -2.11 -8.23
C LEU A 132 0.59 -1.69 -7.37
N THR A 133 1.32 -2.64 -6.78
CA THR A 133 2.53 -2.32 -6.01
C THR A 133 3.58 -1.65 -6.88
N THR A 134 3.81 -2.12 -8.12
CA THR A 134 4.73 -1.46 -9.06
C THR A 134 4.30 -0.02 -9.35
N TYR A 135 3.02 0.23 -9.65
CA TYR A 135 2.55 1.59 -9.91
C TYR A 135 2.68 2.49 -8.68
N VAL A 136 2.30 2.01 -7.49
CA VAL A 136 2.41 2.79 -6.24
C VAL A 136 3.88 3.11 -5.93
N CYS A 137 4.79 2.14 -6.03
CA CYS A 137 6.21 2.37 -5.81
C CYS A 137 6.81 3.32 -6.86
N GLY A 138 6.41 3.20 -8.13
CA GLY A 138 6.80 4.13 -9.18
C GLY A 138 6.35 5.56 -8.89
N LEU A 139 5.12 5.75 -8.42
CA LEU A 139 4.61 7.05 -8.00
C LEU A 139 5.36 7.61 -6.78
N HIS A 140 5.73 6.77 -5.80
CA HIS A 140 6.57 7.21 -4.67
C HIS A 140 7.95 7.66 -5.14
N ALA A 141 8.58 6.94 -6.07
CA ALA A 141 9.88 7.31 -6.64
C ALA A 141 9.80 8.63 -7.42
N VAL A 142 8.74 8.82 -8.22
CA VAL A 142 8.50 10.09 -8.93
C VAL A 142 8.31 11.23 -7.94
N VAL A 143 7.43 11.07 -6.96
CA VAL A 143 7.19 12.10 -5.94
C VAL A 143 8.48 12.44 -5.20
N PHE A 144 9.26 11.44 -4.77
CA PHE A 144 10.56 11.67 -4.12
C PHE A 144 11.54 12.44 -5.02
N ALA A 145 11.52 12.21 -6.33
CA ALA A 145 12.42 12.90 -7.26
C ALA A 145 12.05 14.38 -7.51
N ILE A 146 10.78 14.75 -7.31
CA ILE A 146 10.27 16.10 -7.55
C ILE A 146 10.06 16.93 -6.28
N THR A 147 10.35 16.37 -5.10
CA THR A 147 10.16 17.02 -3.79
C THR A 147 11.49 17.28 -3.10
#